data_AF-A0A2T2SZ17-F1
#
_entry.id   AF-A0A2T2SZ17-F1
#
_cell.length_a   1.000
_cell.length_b   1.000
_cell.length_c   1.000
_cell.angle_alpha   90.00
_cell.angle_beta   90.00
_cell.angle_gamma   90.00
#
_symmetry.space_group_name_H-M   'P 1'
#
loop_
_entity.id
_entity.type
_entity.pdbx_description
1 polymer ?
#
loop_
_entity_poly.entity_id
_entity_poly.type
_entity_poly.pdbx_seq_one_letter_code
_entity_poly.pdbx_strand_id
1 'polypeptide(L)'
;MRFRYTEWDPVRHGSQKPLFEKLLDLFQDLLEHTAGDAEEALDWMKQLDEQHDLTEGSDKDLDDFIEELKKRGYLEEGEEGETVEITARTERSLRQSALEEIFNDLQKGGMGDHRTPYTGQGDERLPETKDWQFGDDLSNLDVTGTLSNSFKRSGVGDNWHLSEDDFQVHKTDHHASMATVLMIDLSHSMVLYGEDRITPARRVAMALSELIMTKYPKDSLDIVAFGN
;
A
#
# COMPACT_ATOMS: atom_id res chain seq x y z
N MET A 1 26.59 -12.90 13.85
CA MET A 1 25.18 -13.33 13.73
C MET A 1 25.15 -14.80 13.38
N ARG A 2 24.48 -15.64 14.18
CA ARG A 2 24.19 -17.05 13.82
C ARG A 2 22.80 -17.07 13.20
N PHE A 3 22.71 -17.21 11.89
CA PHE A 3 21.44 -17.49 11.23
C PHE A 3 21.05 -18.94 11.58
N ARG A 4 19.97 -19.12 12.34
CA ARG A 4 19.32 -20.43 12.49
C ARG A 4 18.35 -20.56 11.33
N TYR A 5 18.71 -21.39 10.36
CA TYR A 5 17.77 -21.81 9.33
C TYR A 5 16.75 -22.73 9.97
N THR A 6 15.48 -22.31 9.98
CA THR A 6 14.33 -23.14 10.34
C THR A 6 13.74 -23.76 9.08
N GLU A 7 13.00 -24.84 9.27
CA GLU A 7 12.23 -25.48 8.20
C GLU A 7 11.20 -24.50 7.63
N TRP A 8 10.92 -24.60 6.33
CA TRP A 8 9.99 -23.71 5.63
C TRP A 8 8.58 -23.88 6.19
N ASP A 9 8.03 -22.81 6.76
CA ASP A 9 6.66 -22.76 7.28
C ASP A 9 5.77 -22.03 6.26
N PRO A 10 4.87 -22.71 5.52
CA PRO A 10 4.02 -22.09 4.52
C PRO A 10 3.08 -21.02 5.09
N VAL A 11 2.74 -21.06 6.38
CA VAL A 11 1.88 -20.07 7.03
C VAL A 11 2.67 -18.80 7.37
N ARG A 12 3.96 -18.94 7.67
CA ARG A 12 4.85 -17.80 8.01
C ARG A 12 5.63 -17.25 6.83
N HIS A 13 5.87 -18.07 5.80
CA HIS A 13 6.79 -17.79 4.69
C HIS A 13 6.11 -17.95 3.33
N GLY A 14 4.87 -18.46 3.29
CA GLY A 14 4.06 -18.46 2.07
C GLY A 14 3.54 -17.08 1.72
N SER A 15 3.04 -16.94 0.49
CA SER A 15 2.42 -15.73 -0.03
C SER A 15 0.96 -15.56 0.38
N GLN A 16 0.42 -16.47 1.20
CA GLN A 16 -0.98 -16.40 1.64
C GLN A 16 -1.08 -15.56 2.92
N LYS A 17 -1.78 -14.44 2.83
CA LYS A 17 -2.16 -13.63 4.00
C LYS A 17 -2.85 -14.53 5.06
N PRO A 18 -2.48 -14.44 6.34
CA PRO A 18 -3.21 -15.09 7.44
C PRO A 18 -4.72 -14.79 7.37
N LEU A 19 -5.56 -15.75 7.78
CA LEU A 19 -7.02 -15.59 7.73
C LEU A 19 -7.49 -14.30 8.43
N PHE A 20 -6.95 -14.01 9.63
CA PHE A 20 -7.27 -12.79 10.36
C PHE A 20 -7.00 -11.53 9.53
N GLU A 21 -5.88 -11.46 8.79
CA GLU A 21 -5.57 -10.30 7.96
C GLU A 21 -6.55 -10.17 6.80
N LYS A 22 -6.93 -11.30 6.16
CA LYS A 22 -7.97 -11.28 5.11
C LYS A 22 -9.31 -10.80 5.63
N LEU A 23 -9.74 -11.28 6.80
CA LEU A 23 -11.00 -10.88 7.43
C LEU A 23 -10.93 -9.43 7.92
N LEU A 24 -9.77 -8.96 8.39
CA LEU A 24 -9.56 -7.56 8.78
C LEU A 24 -9.63 -6.62 7.58
N ASP A 25 -9.01 -6.98 6.46
CA ASP A 25 -9.09 -6.21 5.21
C ASP A 25 -10.57 -6.10 4.78
N LEU A 26 -11.30 -7.23 4.73
CA LEU A 26 -12.74 -7.23 4.41
C LEU A 26 -13.57 -6.40 5.41
N PHE A 27 -13.29 -6.52 6.71
CA PHE A 27 -13.98 -5.75 7.73
C PHE A 27 -13.78 -4.24 7.53
N GLN A 28 -12.55 -3.81 7.19
CA GLN A 28 -12.25 -2.40 6.91
C GLN A 28 -12.99 -1.89 5.67
N ASP A 29 -13.04 -2.69 4.60
CA ASP A 29 -13.78 -2.35 3.38
C ASP A 29 -15.29 -2.18 3.66
N LEU A 30 -15.88 -3.11 4.42
CA LEU A 30 -17.29 -3.02 4.81
C LEU A 30 -17.56 -1.84 5.75
N LEU A 31 -16.65 -1.58 6.68
CA LEU A 31 -16.74 -0.45 7.61
C LEU A 31 -16.71 0.90 6.87
N GLU A 32 -15.96 1.01 5.77
CA GLU A 32 -16.01 2.19 4.89
C GLU A 32 -17.39 2.35 4.26
N HIS A 33 -17.98 1.26 3.77
CA HIS A 33 -19.31 1.27 3.16
C HIS A 33 -20.46 1.53 4.14
N THR A 34 -20.30 1.16 5.41
CA THR A 34 -21.27 1.43 6.47
C THR A 34 -21.00 2.76 7.21
N ALA A 35 -20.12 3.61 6.65
CA ALA A 35 -19.77 4.91 7.22
C ALA A 35 -19.28 4.84 8.69
N GLY A 36 -18.58 3.76 9.05
CA GLY A 36 -18.04 3.55 10.39
C GLY A 36 -18.95 2.78 11.35
N ASP A 37 -20.13 2.32 10.91
CA ASP A 37 -21.00 1.46 11.72
C ASP A 37 -20.44 0.04 11.78
N ALA A 38 -19.88 -0.31 12.95
CA ALA A 38 -19.26 -1.61 13.19
C ALA A 38 -20.28 -2.75 13.22
N GLU A 39 -21.48 -2.51 13.74
CA GLU A 39 -22.50 -3.55 13.88
C GLU A 39 -23.03 -3.94 12.51
N GLU A 40 -23.36 -2.95 11.68
CA GLU A 40 -23.78 -3.19 10.31
C GLU A 40 -22.69 -3.90 9.50
N ALA A 41 -21.42 -3.49 9.65
CA ALA A 41 -20.31 -4.13 8.95
C ALA A 41 -20.12 -5.60 9.37
N LEU A 42 -20.21 -5.91 10.67
CA LEU A 42 -20.11 -7.28 11.19
C LEU A 42 -21.31 -8.14 10.73
N ASP A 43 -22.51 -7.58 10.67
CA ASP A 43 -23.68 -8.29 10.18
C ASP A 43 -23.60 -8.58 8.67
N TRP A 44 -22.99 -7.69 7.89
CA TRP A 44 -22.68 -7.96 6.48
C TRP A 44 -21.61 -9.04 6.34
N MET A 45 -20.59 -9.05 7.20
CA MET A 45 -19.58 -10.13 7.22
C MET A 45 -20.22 -11.49 7.51
N LYS A 46 -21.17 -11.59 8.44
CA LYS A 46 -21.89 -12.84 8.72
C LYS A 46 -22.64 -13.34 7.50
N GLN A 47 -23.37 -12.45 6.82
CA GLN A 47 -24.09 -12.80 5.58
C GLN A 47 -23.14 -13.26 4.48
N LEU A 48 -21.97 -12.64 4.36
CA LEU A 48 -20.95 -13.05 3.39
C LEU A 48 -20.33 -14.40 3.73
N ASP A 49 -20.07 -14.69 5.02
CA ASP A 49 -19.58 -15.99 5.47
C ASP A 49 -20.60 -17.10 5.20
N GLU A 50 -21.89 -16.86 5.43
CA GLU A 50 -22.97 -17.82 5.11
C GLU A 50 -23.07 -18.13 3.60
N GLN A 51 -22.73 -17.17 2.73
CA GLN A 51 -22.87 -17.31 1.28
C GLN A 51 -21.60 -17.82 0.59
N HIS A 52 -20.43 -17.48 1.13
CA HIS A 52 -19.13 -17.68 0.49
C HIS A 52 -18.14 -18.50 1.32
N ASP A 53 -18.57 -19.00 2.47
CA ASP A 53 -17.80 -19.83 3.38
C ASP A 53 -16.40 -19.23 3.66
N LEU A 54 -16.36 -17.96 4.07
CA LEU A 54 -15.12 -17.18 4.25
C LEU A 54 -14.15 -17.82 5.24
N THR A 55 -14.68 -18.58 6.20
CA THR A 55 -13.95 -19.29 7.25
C THR A 55 -13.71 -20.78 6.94
N GLU A 56 -14.09 -21.26 5.74
CA GLU A 56 -13.97 -22.68 5.39
C GLU A 56 -12.52 -23.19 5.45
N GLY A 57 -12.33 -24.36 6.07
CA GLY A 57 -11.02 -25.00 6.19
C GLY A 57 -10.11 -24.40 7.26
N SER A 58 -10.64 -23.51 8.10
CA SER A 58 -9.99 -22.96 9.29
C SER A 58 -10.54 -23.57 10.57
N ASP A 59 -9.74 -23.58 11.65
CA ASP A 59 -10.20 -23.93 13.00
C ASP A 59 -10.90 -22.76 13.71
N LYS A 60 -11.04 -21.61 13.03
CA LYS A 60 -11.59 -20.35 13.57
C LYS A 60 -12.79 -19.90 12.75
N ASP A 61 -13.84 -19.48 13.42
CA ASP A 61 -15.04 -18.89 12.83
C ASP A 61 -15.03 -17.35 12.91
N LEU A 62 -16.16 -16.73 12.51
CA LEU A 62 -16.30 -15.27 12.56
C LEU A 62 -16.43 -14.74 14.00
N ASP A 63 -16.97 -15.54 14.92
CA ASP A 63 -17.07 -15.16 16.33
C ASP A 63 -15.66 -15.08 16.97
N ASP A 64 -14.79 -16.04 16.66
CA ASP A 64 -13.37 -16.00 17.03
C ASP A 64 -12.66 -14.75 16.46
N PHE A 65 -13.01 -14.34 15.24
CA PHE A 65 -12.49 -13.13 14.63
C PHE A 65 -12.94 -11.86 15.37
N ILE A 66 -14.22 -11.76 15.75
CA ILE A 66 -14.77 -10.63 16.51
C ILE A 66 -14.09 -10.53 17.89
N GLU A 67 -13.94 -11.64 18.59
CA GLU A 67 -13.23 -11.69 19.87
C GLU A 67 -11.74 -11.31 19.70
N GLU A 68 -11.13 -11.71 18.59
CA GLU A 68 -9.76 -11.32 18.25
C GLU A 68 -9.65 -9.81 17.93
N LEU A 69 -10.64 -9.19 17.27
CA LEU A 69 -10.72 -7.74 17.06
C LEU A 69 -10.79 -6.99 18.38
N LYS A 70 -11.66 -7.41 19.31
CA LYS A 70 -11.75 -6.85 20.67
C LYS A 70 -10.43 -6.98 21.42
N LYS A 71 -9.85 -8.18 21.44
CA LYS A 71 -8.57 -8.48 22.11
C LYS A 71 -7.40 -7.65 21.57
N ARG A 72 -7.37 -7.40 20.26
CA ARG A 72 -6.35 -6.57 19.60
C ARG A 72 -6.68 -5.07 19.70
N GLY A 73 -7.83 -4.68 20.26
CA GLY A 73 -8.24 -3.29 20.48
C GLY A 73 -8.71 -2.58 19.22
N TYR A 74 -9.27 -3.31 18.26
CA TYR A 74 -9.95 -2.74 17.10
C TYR A 74 -11.42 -2.41 17.41
N LEU A 75 -12.05 -3.21 18.26
CA LEU A 75 -13.42 -2.99 18.71
C LEU A 75 -13.44 -2.79 20.23
N GLU A 76 -14.37 -2.00 20.71
CA GLU A 76 -14.72 -1.85 22.11
C GLU A 76 -16.22 -1.96 22.32
N GLU A 77 -16.62 -2.26 23.56
CA GLU A 77 -18.03 -2.29 23.94
C GLU A 77 -18.45 -0.87 24.30
N GLY A 78 -19.56 -0.40 23.71
CA GLY A 78 -20.08 0.94 23.92
C GLY A 78 -20.66 1.17 25.31
N GLU A 79 -21.17 2.37 25.55
CA GLU A 79 -21.80 2.71 26.82
C GLU A 79 -23.01 1.78 27.05
N GLU A 80 -22.95 0.96 28.11
CA GLU A 80 -23.91 -0.09 28.51
C GLU A 80 -23.64 -1.52 27.98
N GLY A 81 -22.61 -1.74 27.15
CA GLY A 81 -22.19 -3.07 26.70
C GLY A 81 -23.16 -3.77 25.74
N GLU A 82 -24.17 -3.04 25.26
CA GLU A 82 -25.11 -3.52 24.24
C GLU A 82 -24.61 -3.26 22.82
N THR A 83 -23.75 -2.26 22.63
CA THR A 83 -23.24 -1.88 21.30
C THR A 83 -21.76 -2.22 21.13
N VAL A 84 -21.38 -2.48 19.88
CA VAL A 84 -19.98 -2.64 19.48
C VAL A 84 -19.53 -1.41 18.71
N GLU A 85 -18.47 -0.75 19.18
CA GLU A 85 -17.96 0.49 18.59
C GLU A 85 -16.52 0.30 18.08
N ILE A 86 -16.17 1.05 17.03
CA ILE A 86 -14.80 1.10 16.55
C ILE A 86 -13.93 1.94 17.48
N THR A 87 -12.72 1.47 17.76
CA THR A 87 -11.77 2.27 18.55
C THR A 87 -11.07 3.32 17.69
N ALA A 88 -10.46 4.31 18.33
CA ALA A 88 -9.54 5.26 17.67
C ALA A 88 -8.35 4.57 16.96
N ARG A 89 -8.04 3.31 17.27
CA ARG A 89 -7.06 2.51 16.52
C ARG A 89 -7.63 2.09 15.18
N THR A 90 -8.86 1.59 15.16
CA THR A 90 -9.55 1.18 13.92
C THR A 90 -9.76 2.35 13.00
N GLU A 91 -10.21 3.49 13.50
CA GLU A 91 -10.33 4.69 12.67
C GLU A 91 -9.00 5.12 12.04
N ARG A 92 -7.89 5.05 12.80
CA ARG A 92 -6.56 5.35 12.27
C ARG A 92 -6.13 4.36 11.20
N SER A 93 -6.39 3.07 11.44
CA SER A 93 -6.12 2.00 10.48
C SER A 93 -6.91 2.21 9.20
N LEU A 94 -8.22 2.45 9.31
CA LEU A 94 -9.11 2.71 8.16
C LEU A 94 -8.62 3.90 7.32
N ARG A 95 -8.29 5.02 7.96
CA ARG A 95 -7.74 6.20 7.26
C ARG A 95 -6.40 5.91 6.58
N GLN A 96 -5.57 5.05 7.15
CA GLN A 96 -4.31 4.66 6.55
C GLN A 96 -4.53 3.73 5.34
N SER A 97 -5.40 2.72 5.47
CA SER A 97 -5.75 1.79 4.39
C SER A 97 -6.33 2.53 3.19
N ALA A 98 -7.31 3.42 3.41
CA ALA A 98 -7.90 4.24 2.34
C ALA A 98 -6.86 5.14 1.65
N LEU A 99 -5.88 5.67 2.39
CA LEU A 99 -4.79 6.44 1.82
C LEU A 99 -3.85 5.56 0.98
N GLU A 100 -3.50 4.37 1.48
CA GLU A 100 -2.62 3.42 0.79
C GLU A 100 -3.26 2.91 -0.51
N GLU A 101 -4.58 2.66 -0.53
CA GLU A 101 -5.31 2.25 -1.73
C GLU A 101 -5.16 3.26 -2.88
N ILE A 102 -5.29 4.56 -2.59
CA ILE A 102 -5.09 5.65 -3.58
C ILE A 102 -3.70 5.56 -4.23
N PHE A 103 -2.69 5.15 -3.48
CA PHE A 103 -1.30 5.07 -3.97
C PHE A 103 -0.91 3.72 -4.56
N ASN A 104 -1.60 2.63 -4.20
CA ASN A 104 -1.32 1.29 -4.71
C ASN A 104 -1.62 1.16 -6.21
N ASP A 105 -2.61 1.92 -6.71
CA ASP A 105 -3.01 1.93 -8.12
C ASP A 105 -2.22 2.91 -8.98
N LEU A 106 -1.13 3.49 -8.45
CA LEU A 106 -0.26 4.36 -9.24
C LEU A 106 0.35 3.59 -10.41
N GLN A 107 0.01 4.03 -11.61
CA GLN A 107 0.67 3.56 -12.83
C GLN A 107 2.15 3.95 -12.84
N LYS A 108 2.93 3.28 -13.68
CA LYS A 108 4.31 3.67 -13.98
C LYS A 108 4.32 5.03 -14.68
N GLY A 109 4.31 6.10 -13.88
CA GLY A 109 4.30 7.49 -14.32
C GLY A 109 5.70 8.11 -14.39
N GLY A 110 5.74 9.45 -14.40
CA GLY A 110 6.98 10.22 -14.27
C GLY A 110 7.72 9.91 -12.96
N MET A 111 9.00 10.29 -12.87
CA MET A 111 9.77 10.07 -11.64
C MET A 111 9.29 10.97 -10.51
N GLY A 112 8.97 10.36 -9.36
CA GLY A 112 8.53 11.06 -8.16
C GLY A 112 9.06 10.39 -6.89
N ASP A 113 8.28 10.49 -5.82
CA ASP A 113 8.65 9.99 -4.49
C ASP A 113 7.64 8.95 -3.95
N HIS A 114 6.67 8.53 -4.78
CA HIS A 114 5.70 7.49 -4.42
C HIS A 114 6.18 6.11 -4.84
N ARG A 115 6.20 5.16 -3.91
CA ARG A 115 6.56 3.78 -4.20
C ARG A 115 5.56 3.14 -5.16
N THR A 116 6.08 2.38 -6.11
CA THR A 116 5.27 1.58 -7.02
C THR A 116 5.77 0.14 -7.05
N PRO A 117 4.94 -0.84 -7.44
CA PRO A 117 5.39 -2.23 -7.61
C PRO A 117 6.25 -2.42 -8.87
N TYR A 118 6.50 -1.37 -9.66
CA TYR A 118 7.22 -1.46 -10.91
C TYR A 118 8.73 -1.33 -10.69
N THR A 119 9.49 -1.97 -11.58
CA THR A 119 10.94 -1.74 -11.70
C THR A 119 11.22 -0.57 -12.64
N GLY A 120 12.26 0.21 -12.36
CA GLY A 120 12.52 1.45 -13.09
C GLY A 120 13.89 2.02 -12.84
N GLN A 121 13.99 3.35 -12.89
CA GLN A 121 15.19 4.12 -12.57
C GLN A 121 15.02 4.76 -11.19
N GLY A 122 14.86 3.92 -10.18
CA GLY A 122 14.89 4.32 -8.77
C GLY A 122 16.27 4.12 -8.16
N ASP A 123 16.35 4.45 -6.87
CA ASP A 123 17.61 4.47 -6.12
C ASP A 123 17.88 3.12 -5.42
N GLU A 124 16.86 2.29 -5.21
CA GLU A 124 16.99 1.05 -4.45
C GLU A 124 17.20 -0.16 -5.37
N ARG A 125 18.25 -0.93 -5.11
CA ARG A 125 18.54 -2.15 -5.87
C ARG A 125 17.61 -3.28 -5.45
N LEU A 126 17.05 -3.92 -6.46
CA LEU A 126 16.29 -5.15 -6.29
C LEU A 126 17.22 -6.36 -6.36
N PRO A 127 16.87 -7.48 -5.70
CA PRO A 127 17.64 -8.72 -5.78
C PRO A 127 17.72 -9.29 -7.21
N GLU A 128 16.74 -8.96 -8.03
CA GLU A 128 16.63 -9.39 -9.41
C GLU A 128 17.64 -8.67 -10.31
N THR A 129 18.24 -9.42 -11.23
CA THR A 129 19.12 -8.87 -12.26
C THR A 129 18.46 -8.92 -13.64
N LYS A 130 18.98 -8.11 -14.55
CA LYS A 130 18.70 -8.16 -15.98
C LYS A 130 20.01 -8.00 -16.76
N ASP A 131 19.99 -8.39 -18.03
CA ASP A 131 21.11 -8.12 -18.93
C ASP A 131 21.26 -6.61 -19.13
N TRP A 132 22.50 -6.14 -19.14
CA TRP A 132 22.83 -4.74 -19.31
C TRP A 132 22.41 -4.25 -20.70
N GLN A 133 21.82 -3.06 -20.74
CA GLN A 133 21.49 -2.36 -21.98
C GLN A 133 22.10 -0.96 -21.95
N PHE A 134 22.41 -0.42 -23.13
CA PHE A 134 22.91 0.95 -23.24
C PHE A 134 21.97 1.95 -22.54
N GLY A 135 22.50 2.70 -21.57
CA GLY A 135 21.75 3.63 -20.72
C GLY A 135 21.48 3.12 -19.30
N ASP A 136 21.73 1.85 -19.00
CA ASP A 136 21.70 1.32 -17.64
C ASP A 136 22.90 1.81 -16.82
N ASP A 137 22.65 2.17 -15.56
CA ASP A 137 23.69 2.62 -14.64
C ASP A 137 24.62 1.47 -14.25
N LEU A 138 25.90 1.62 -14.60
CA LEU A 138 26.96 0.67 -14.25
C LEU A 138 27.22 0.58 -12.75
N SER A 139 26.76 1.55 -11.95
CA SER A 139 26.82 1.44 -10.49
C SER A 139 26.09 0.18 -10.02
N ASN A 140 24.99 -0.20 -10.69
CA ASN A 140 24.14 -1.35 -10.37
C ASN A 140 24.65 -2.68 -10.92
N LEU A 141 25.90 -2.76 -11.37
CA LEU A 141 26.46 -3.97 -11.93
C LEU A 141 26.52 -5.13 -10.92
N ASP A 142 25.95 -6.28 -11.30
CA ASP A 142 26.22 -7.55 -10.63
C ASP A 142 27.54 -8.11 -11.14
N VAL A 143 28.61 -7.80 -10.40
CA VAL A 143 29.96 -8.28 -10.69
C VAL A 143 30.03 -9.81 -10.67
N THR A 144 29.27 -10.46 -9.79
CA THR A 144 29.33 -11.92 -9.63
C THR A 144 28.66 -12.62 -10.80
N GLY A 145 27.43 -12.19 -11.15
CA GLY A 145 26.70 -12.66 -12.32
C GLY A 145 27.49 -12.40 -13.60
N THR A 146 28.04 -11.20 -13.75
CA THR A 146 28.84 -10.80 -14.92
C THR A 146 30.08 -11.69 -15.10
N LEU A 147 30.87 -11.88 -14.04
CA LEU A 147 32.04 -12.75 -14.10
C LEU A 147 31.66 -14.21 -14.36
N SER A 148 30.58 -14.69 -13.74
CA SER A 148 30.06 -16.05 -13.96
C SER A 148 29.66 -16.27 -15.42
N ASN A 149 28.98 -15.31 -16.04
CA ASN A 149 28.62 -15.36 -17.46
C ASN A 149 29.85 -15.34 -18.35
N SER A 150 30.81 -14.48 -18.04
CA SER A 150 32.07 -14.39 -18.77
C SER A 150 32.85 -15.70 -18.75
N PHE A 151 33.03 -16.31 -17.57
CA PHE A 151 33.68 -17.61 -17.45
C PHE A 151 32.91 -18.73 -18.17
N LYS A 152 31.58 -18.69 -18.17
CA LYS A 152 30.77 -19.66 -18.94
C LYS A 152 30.98 -19.51 -20.44
N ARG A 153 31.09 -18.28 -20.96
CA ARG A 153 31.27 -18.03 -22.40
C ARG A 153 32.70 -18.33 -22.86
N SER A 154 33.71 -17.71 -22.25
CA SER A 154 35.10 -17.78 -22.75
C SER A 154 35.91 -18.93 -22.13
N GLY A 155 35.37 -19.62 -21.13
CA GLY A 155 36.13 -20.57 -20.31
C GLY A 155 37.10 -19.89 -19.35
N VAL A 156 37.90 -20.71 -18.66
CA VAL A 156 38.92 -20.26 -17.69
C VAL A 156 40.31 -20.47 -18.30
N GLY A 157 41.13 -19.42 -18.38
CA GLY A 157 42.50 -19.48 -18.91
C GLY A 157 42.97 -18.16 -19.54
N ASP A 158 44.10 -18.19 -20.24
CA ASP A 158 44.78 -16.99 -20.81
C ASP A 158 43.96 -16.26 -21.89
N ASN A 159 42.95 -16.90 -22.47
CA ASN A 159 42.06 -16.32 -23.48
C ASN A 159 40.75 -15.77 -22.89
N TRP A 160 40.64 -15.66 -21.57
CA TRP A 160 39.47 -15.05 -20.94
C TRP A 160 39.31 -13.59 -21.38
N HIS A 161 38.10 -13.24 -21.80
CA HIS A 161 37.77 -11.87 -22.15
C HIS A 161 36.32 -11.56 -21.75
N LEU A 162 36.11 -10.31 -21.35
CA LEU A 162 34.79 -9.77 -21.05
C LEU A 162 34.14 -9.26 -22.35
N SER A 163 32.83 -9.50 -22.51
CA SER A 163 32.02 -8.93 -23.60
C SER A 163 30.83 -8.19 -23.01
N GLU A 164 30.24 -7.30 -23.79
CA GLU A 164 29.00 -6.58 -23.44
C GLU A 164 27.87 -7.54 -23.02
N ASP A 165 27.76 -8.69 -23.68
CA ASP A 165 26.74 -9.70 -23.39
C ASP A 165 26.92 -10.42 -22.03
N ASP A 166 28.05 -10.22 -21.34
CA ASP A 166 28.21 -10.78 -19.99
C ASP A 166 27.56 -9.94 -18.92
N PHE A 167 27.44 -8.64 -19.15
CA PHE A 167 27.13 -7.68 -18.10
C PHE A 167 25.70 -7.87 -17.63
N GLN A 168 25.54 -8.06 -16.33
CA GLN A 168 24.25 -8.05 -15.65
C GLN A 168 24.18 -6.89 -14.67
N VAL A 169 23.04 -6.23 -14.63
CA VAL A 169 22.76 -5.17 -13.67
C VAL A 169 21.57 -5.55 -12.80
N HIS A 170 21.62 -5.15 -11.54
CA HIS A 170 20.45 -5.17 -10.67
C HIS A 170 19.39 -4.24 -11.23
N LYS A 171 18.14 -4.71 -11.25
CA LYS A 171 17.01 -3.81 -11.45
C LYS A 171 16.93 -2.86 -10.26
N THR A 172 16.38 -1.67 -10.46
CA THR A 172 16.00 -0.80 -9.35
C THR A 172 14.49 -0.65 -9.27
N ASP A 173 14.03 -0.18 -8.12
CA ASP A 173 12.64 0.19 -7.90
C ASP A 173 12.22 1.35 -8.84
N HIS A 174 10.93 1.64 -8.91
CA HIS A 174 10.41 2.81 -9.60
C HIS A 174 9.58 3.62 -8.62
N HIS A 175 9.93 4.90 -8.47
CA HIS A 175 9.10 5.86 -7.75
C HIS A 175 8.37 6.77 -8.73
N ALA A 176 7.05 6.84 -8.61
CA ALA A 176 6.20 7.64 -9.48
C ALA A 176 5.90 9.02 -8.88
N SER A 177 5.73 10.02 -9.75
CA SER A 177 5.13 11.32 -9.43
C SER A 177 3.61 11.21 -9.50
N MET A 178 2.91 11.99 -8.69
CA MET A 178 1.46 12.00 -8.62
C MET A 178 0.90 13.38 -8.99
N ALA A 179 -0.25 13.40 -9.68
CA ALA A 179 -0.98 14.61 -10.01
C ALA A 179 -2.30 14.66 -9.24
N THR A 180 -2.42 15.59 -8.29
CA THR A 180 -3.63 15.79 -7.48
C THR A 180 -4.44 16.96 -8.02
N VAL A 181 -5.75 16.77 -8.20
CA VAL A 181 -6.70 17.87 -8.44
C VAL A 181 -7.62 18.00 -7.24
N LEU A 182 -7.53 19.11 -6.51
CA LEU A 182 -8.39 19.42 -5.37
C LEU A 182 -9.58 20.27 -5.83
N MET A 183 -10.78 19.71 -5.74
CA MET A 183 -12.01 20.38 -6.14
C MET A 183 -12.71 20.99 -4.91
N ILE A 184 -13.02 22.29 -4.95
CA ILE A 184 -13.66 23.02 -3.85
C ILE A 184 -15.01 23.56 -4.30
N ASP A 185 -16.09 23.12 -3.65
CA ASP A 185 -17.42 23.68 -3.86
C ASP A 185 -17.53 25.08 -3.23
N LEU A 186 -18.05 26.03 -4.01
CA LEU A 186 -18.33 27.42 -3.66
C LEU A 186 -19.83 27.74 -3.74
N SER A 187 -20.69 26.73 -3.93
CA SER A 187 -22.14 26.87 -4.07
C SER A 187 -22.80 27.52 -2.86
N HIS A 188 -24.03 28.02 -3.04
CA HIS A 188 -24.81 28.61 -1.96
C HIS A 188 -24.96 27.72 -0.72
N SER A 189 -25.00 26.39 -0.85
CA SER A 189 -25.06 25.45 0.29
C SER A 189 -23.79 25.39 1.14
N MET A 190 -22.66 25.92 0.64
CA MET A 190 -21.41 26.04 1.40
C MET A 190 -21.39 27.26 2.33
N VAL A 191 -22.26 28.23 2.08
CA VAL A 191 -22.32 29.54 2.77
C VAL A 191 -23.63 29.73 3.55
N LEU A 192 -24.74 29.17 3.07
CA LEU A 192 -26.06 29.25 3.70
C LEU A 192 -26.42 27.93 4.40
N TYR A 193 -27.29 28.05 5.41
CA TYR A 193 -27.67 27.05 6.43
C TYR A 193 -26.75 27.01 7.66
N GLY A 194 -26.74 28.09 8.44
CA GLY A 194 -26.41 28.09 9.88
C GLY A 194 -24.95 27.82 10.29
N GLU A 195 -24.17 27.13 9.47
CA GLU A 195 -22.79 26.73 9.71
C GLU A 195 -21.90 27.13 8.53
N ASP A 196 -20.76 27.76 8.83
CA ASP A 196 -19.74 28.13 7.86
C ASP A 196 -18.94 26.89 7.43
N ARG A 197 -19.33 26.28 6.32
CA ARG A 197 -18.67 25.08 5.74
C ARG A 197 -17.52 25.44 4.81
N ILE A 198 -17.54 26.64 4.23
CA ILE A 198 -16.50 27.10 3.30
C ILE A 198 -15.17 27.38 4.01
N THR A 199 -15.20 27.98 5.21
CA THR A 199 -13.98 28.25 5.97
C THR A 199 -13.21 26.99 6.37
N PRO A 200 -13.81 25.94 6.96
CA PRO A 200 -13.11 24.70 7.25
C PRO A 200 -12.62 24.01 5.97
N ALA A 201 -13.40 24.01 4.88
CA ALA A 201 -12.96 23.46 3.60
C ALA A 201 -11.70 24.16 3.06
N ARG A 202 -11.67 25.50 3.08
CA ARG A 202 -10.48 26.28 2.69
C ARG A 202 -9.28 26.00 3.59
N ARG A 203 -9.50 25.85 4.90
CA ARG A 203 -8.42 25.53 5.84
C ARG A 203 -7.81 24.16 5.58
N VAL A 204 -8.66 23.15 5.33
CA VAL A 204 -8.21 21.80 4.94
C VAL A 204 -7.49 21.85 3.61
N ALA A 205 -8.02 22.56 2.62
CA ALA A 205 -7.38 22.72 1.31
C ALA A 205 -5.97 23.34 1.43
N MET A 206 -5.83 24.40 2.22
CA MET A 206 -4.53 25.03 2.47
C MET A 206 -3.56 24.08 3.19
N ALA A 207 -4.02 23.37 4.21
CA ALA A 207 -3.20 22.42 4.95
C ALA A 207 -2.74 21.24 4.08
N LEU A 208 -3.64 20.70 3.26
CA LEU A 208 -3.35 19.62 2.32
C LEU A 208 -2.37 20.07 1.24
N SER A 209 -2.54 21.29 0.72
CA SER A 209 -1.64 21.87 -0.27
C SER A 209 -0.21 21.98 0.27
N GLU A 210 -0.06 22.50 1.49
CA GLU A 210 1.24 22.60 2.14
C GLU A 210 1.86 21.22 2.41
N LEU A 211 1.06 20.26 2.86
CA LEU A 211 1.52 18.89 3.10
C LEU A 211 2.05 18.23 1.83
N ILE A 212 1.30 18.29 0.73
CA ILE A 212 1.69 17.67 -0.55
C ILE A 212 2.94 18.35 -1.08
N MET A 213 2.96 19.68 -1.19
CA MET A 213 4.07 20.43 -1.78
C MET A 213 5.37 20.30 -0.98
N THR A 214 5.29 20.13 0.34
CA THR A 214 6.49 19.97 1.19
C THR A 214 6.95 18.51 1.27
N LYS A 215 6.04 17.53 1.34
CA LYS A 215 6.40 16.11 1.47
C LYS A 215 6.76 15.47 0.13
N TYR A 216 6.09 15.88 -0.95
CA TYR A 216 6.24 15.32 -2.29
C TYR A 216 6.54 16.45 -3.29
N PRO A 217 7.77 17.03 -3.26
CA PRO A 217 8.11 18.21 -4.06
C PRO A 217 8.11 17.98 -5.58
N LYS A 218 8.07 16.72 -6.01
CA LYS A 218 7.98 16.33 -7.43
C LYS A 218 6.55 16.14 -7.92
N ASP A 219 5.55 16.22 -7.04
CA ASP A 219 4.14 16.11 -7.40
C ASP A 219 3.59 17.42 -7.96
N SER A 220 2.47 17.32 -8.67
CA SER A 220 1.69 18.48 -9.12
C SER A 220 0.35 18.55 -8.41
N LEU A 221 -0.04 19.74 -7.97
CA LEU A 221 -1.32 20.01 -7.33
C LEU A 221 -2.04 21.15 -8.06
N ASP A 222 -3.26 20.88 -8.55
CA ASP A 222 -4.16 21.87 -9.12
C ASP A 222 -5.40 22.03 -8.22
N ILE A 223 -5.84 23.27 -8.02
CA ILE A 223 -7.06 23.57 -7.24
C ILE A 223 -8.14 24.11 -8.17
N VAL A 224 -9.28 23.44 -8.21
CA VAL A 224 -10.44 23.84 -9.02
C VAL A 224 -11.59 24.22 -8.10
N ALA A 225 -11.94 25.51 -8.08
CA ALA A 225 -13.12 25.96 -7.38
C ALA A 225 -14.33 26.00 -8.32
N PHE A 226 -15.47 25.47 -7.89
CA PHE A 226 -16.69 25.37 -8.69
C PHE A 226 -17.92 25.78 -7.87
N GLY A 227 -18.95 26.33 -8.52
CA GLY A 227 -20.14 26.87 -7.86
C GLY A 227 -20.51 28.23 -8.43
N ASN A 228 -21.80 28.43 -8.77
CA ASN A 228 -22.34 29.69 -9.27
C ASN A 228 -22.98 30.49 -8.15
#